data_AF-A0A7S2KL06-F1
#
_entry.id   AF-A0A7S2KL06-F1
#
_cell.length_a   1.000
_cell.length_b   1.000
_cell.length_c   1.000
_cell.angle_alpha   90.00
_cell.angle_beta   90.00
_cell.angle_gamma   90.00
#
_symmetry.space_group_name_H-M   'P 1'
#
loop_
_entity.id
_entity.type
_entity.pdbx_description
1 polymer ?
#
loop_
_entity_poly.entity_id
_entity_poly.type
_entity_poly.pdbx_seq_one_letter_code
_entity_poly.pdbx_strand_id
1 'polypeptide(L)'
;PTCESIEQKSDLAFCIAQLKMNDKCVKILNDAAKLYRDALFDDDVFKTFSTMISKARKVLSKPESKQLLDEWEAKVDSFSSAGKEDAAASSKATKAKVKASRRGRKSKRSVLQEVNA
;
A
#
# COMPACT_ATOMS: atom_id res chain seq x y z
N PRO A 1 5.99 1.67 7.56
CA PRO A 1 5.00 2.73 7.25
C PRO A 1 4.16 2.30 6.05
N THR A 2 2.92 1.92 6.30
CA THR A 2 1.93 1.46 5.31
C THR A 2 0.99 2.61 4.95
N CYS A 3 0.62 2.76 3.67
CA CYS A 3 -0.33 3.78 3.21
C CYS A 3 -1.77 3.41 3.61
N GLU A 4 -2.13 3.65 4.88
CA GLU A 4 -3.42 3.26 5.46
C GLU A 4 -4.53 4.31 5.27
N SER A 5 -4.20 5.58 5.01
CA SER A 5 -5.18 6.67 4.93
C SER A 5 -5.45 7.12 3.48
N ILE A 6 -6.69 7.51 3.16
CA ILE A 6 -7.11 7.99 1.82
C ILE A 6 -6.27 9.20 1.39
N GLU A 7 -5.96 10.11 2.32
CA GLU A 7 -5.09 11.27 2.08
C GLU A 7 -3.70 10.84 1.63
N GLN A 8 -3.08 9.86 2.29
CA GLN A 8 -1.75 9.35 1.92
C GLN A 8 -1.73 8.71 0.53
N LYS A 9 -2.83 8.04 0.13
CA LYS A 9 -2.98 7.45 -1.21
C LYS A 9 -3.06 8.54 -2.28
N SER A 10 -3.84 9.59 -2.01
CA SER A 10 -3.98 10.76 -2.89
C SER A 10 -2.67 11.57 -3.01
N ASP A 11 -2.00 11.84 -1.88
CA ASP A 11 -0.71 12.54 -1.86
C ASP A 11 0.36 11.75 -2.61
N LEU A 12 0.35 10.42 -2.48
CA LEU A 12 1.24 9.54 -3.23
C LEU A 12 0.98 9.66 -4.74
N ALA A 13 -0.27 9.53 -5.17
CA ALA A 13 -0.64 9.66 -6.59
C ALA A 13 -0.21 11.04 -7.15
N PHE A 14 -0.46 12.10 -6.39
CA PHE A 14 -0.07 13.46 -6.77
C PHE A 14 1.45 13.63 -6.88
N CYS A 15 2.21 13.17 -5.88
CA CYS A 15 3.68 13.21 -5.90
C CYS A 15 4.23 12.41 -7.10
N ILE A 16 3.67 11.23 -7.38
CA ILE A 16 4.06 10.39 -8.51
C ILE A 16 3.77 11.09 -9.84
N ALA A 17 2.61 11.75 -9.98
CA ALA A 17 2.23 12.47 -11.19
C ALA A 17 3.17 13.65 -11.52
N GLN A 18 3.81 14.25 -10.51
CA GLN A 18 4.76 15.35 -10.67
C GLN A 18 6.21 14.90 -10.95
N LEU A 19 6.53 13.63 -10.70
CA LEU A 19 7.89 13.13 -10.87
C LEU A 19 8.28 13.06 -12.35
N LYS A 20 9.43 13.65 -12.69
CA LYS A 20 10.07 13.44 -14.00
C LYS A 20 10.69 12.04 -14.05
N MET A 21 10.08 11.15 -14.83
CA MET A 21 10.53 9.77 -14.93
C MET A 21 11.91 9.68 -15.60
N ASN A 22 12.86 9.13 -14.85
CA ASN A 22 14.21 8.77 -15.30
C ASN A 22 14.56 7.35 -14.82
N ASP A 23 15.62 6.75 -15.37
CA ASP A 23 16.07 5.40 -14.99
C ASP A 23 16.22 5.19 -13.48
N LYS A 24 16.75 6.20 -12.77
CA LYS A 24 16.91 6.15 -11.31
C LYS A 24 15.55 6.11 -10.59
N CYS A 25 14.59 6.96 -10.98
CA CYS A 25 13.26 6.95 -10.38
C CYS A 25 12.58 5.60 -10.59
N VAL A 26 12.64 5.03 -11.79
CA VAL A 26 12.01 3.72 -12.06
C VAL A 26 12.61 2.62 -11.18
N LYS A 27 13.94 2.59 -11.03
CA LYS A 27 14.61 1.65 -10.12
C LYS A 27 14.19 1.82 -8.66
N ILE A 28 14.17 3.05 -8.16
CA ILE A 28 13.77 3.35 -6.77
C ILE A 28 12.31 2.96 -6.54
N LEU A 29 11.42 3.30 -7.48
CA LEU A 29 10.00 2.95 -7.38
C LEU A 29 9.82 1.43 -7.39
N ASN A 30 10.53 0.71 -8.25
CA ASN A 30 10.46 -0.75 -8.34
C ASN A 30 10.96 -1.43 -7.04
N ASP A 31 12.03 -0.92 -6.43
CA ASP A 31 12.54 -1.40 -5.14
C ASP A 31 11.57 -1.09 -3.98
N ALA A 32 11.04 0.13 -3.98
CA ALA A 32 10.06 0.61 -3.00
C ALA A 32 8.64 0.04 -3.21
N ALA A 33 8.42 -0.85 -4.19
CA ALA A 33 7.08 -1.32 -4.55
C ALA A 33 6.30 -1.97 -3.39
N LYS A 34 7.02 -2.56 -2.43
CA LYS A 34 6.43 -3.11 -1.20
C LYS A 34 5.77 -2.06 -0.30
N LEU A 35 6.21 -0.80 -0.37
CA LEU A 35 5.74 0.28 0.50
C LEU A 35 4.38 0.84 0.08
N TYR A 36 4.07 0.80 -1.22
CA TYR A 36 2.84 1.35 -1.79
C TYR A 36 1.91 0.29 -2.40
N ARG A 37 2.20 -1.00 -2.22
CA ARG A 37 1.31 -2.10 -2.65
C ARG A 37 -0.14 -1.93 -2.18
N ASP A 38 -0.32 -1.42 -0.95
CA ASP A 38 -1.64 -1.20 -0.34
C ASP A 38 -2.34 0.06 -0.86
N ALA A 39 -1.66 0.92 -1.62
CA ALA A 39 -2.31 2.06 -2.27
C ALA A 39 -2.83 1.71 -3.67
N LEU A 40 -2.30 0.65 -4.29
CA LEU A 40 -2.57 0.25 -5.68
C LEU A 40 -3.92 -0.47 -5.89
N PHE A 41 -4.65 -0.80 -4.83
CA PHE A 41 -6.02 -1.31 -4.95
C PHE A 41 -7.02 -0.20 -5.35
N ASP A 42 -6.65 1.05 -5.10
CA ASP A 42 -7.48 2.21 -5.39
C ASP A 42 -7.37 2.56 -6.88
N ASP A 43 -8.52 2.68 -7.55
CA ASP A 43 -8.59 2.84 -9.01
C ASP A 43 -7.98 4.17 -9.46
N ASP A 44 -8.16 5.24 -8.68
CA ASP A 44 -7.60 6.57 -8.97
C ASP A 44 -6.08 6.57 -8.86
N VAL A 45 -5.54 5.92 -7.82
CA VAL A 45 -4.09 5.74 -7.66
C VAL A 45 -3.55 4.90 -8.81
N PHE A 46 -4.15 3.74 -9.09
CA PHE A 46 -3.72 2.85 -10.17
C PHE A 46 -3.71 3.57 -11.53
N LYS A 47 -4.78 4.29 -11.86
CA LYS A 47 -4.89 5.08 -13.08
C LYS A 47 -3.79 6.14 -13.20
N THR A 48 -3.43 6.78 -12.10
CA THR A 48 -2.32 7.74 -12.05
C THR A 48 -1.00 7.05 -12.37
N PHE A 49 -0.74 5.87 -11.79
CA PHE A 49 0.44 5.07 -12.09
C PHE A 49 0.47 4.63 -13.57
N SER A 50 -0.61 4.08 -14.11
CA SER A 50 -0.68 3.66 -15.53
C SER A 50 -0.46 4.83 -16.50
N THR A 51 -1.02 6.00 -16.19
CA THR A 51 -0.81 7.23 -16.97
C THR A 51 0.65 7.65 -16.93
N MET A 52 1.29 7.57 -15.77
CA MET A 52 2.71 7.90 -15.61
C MET A 52 3.63 6.90 -16.30
N ILE A 53 3.35 5.60 -16.24
CA ILE A 53 4.08 4.56 -16.97
C ILE A 53 3.98 4.82 -18.49
N SER A 54 2.78 5.12 -18.98
CA SER A 54 2.56 5.44 -20.40
C SER A 54 3.34 6.67 -20.86
N LYS A 55 3.44 7.71 -20.01
CA LYS A 55 4.28 8.89 -20.27
C LYS A 55 5.77 8.53 -20.21
N ALA A 56 6.18 7.78 -19.19
CA ALA A 56 7.56 7.35 -19.00
C ALA A 56 8.05 6.54 -20.21
N ARG A 57 7.22 5.66 -20.76
CA ARG A 57 7.53 4.82 -21.93
C ARG A 57 7.84 5.65 -23.19
N LYS A 58 7.27 6.85 -23.30
CA LYS A 58 7.54 7.81 -24.39
C LYS A 58 8.83 8.62 -24.15
N VAL A 59 9.11 8.95 -22.90
CA VAL A 59 10.30 9.76 -22.51
C VAL A 59 11.56 8.88 -22.44
N LEU A 60 11.42 7.64 -21.99
CA LEU A 60 12.49 6.66 -21.82
C LEU A 60 12.58 5.78 -23.07
N SER A 61 13.40 6.21 -24.02
CA SER A 61 13.57 5.50 -25.29
C SER A 61 14.57 4.34 -25.23
N LYS A 62 15.42 4.29 -24.19
CA LYS A 62 16.47 3.27 -24.07
C LYS A 62 15.85 1.89 -23.79
N PRO A 63 16.37 0.82 -24.39
CA PRO A 63 15.85 -0.54 -24.22
C PRO A 63 15.91 -1.01 -22.76
N GLU A 64 17.00 -0.75 -22.03
CA GLU A 64 17.12 -1.07 -20.60
C GLU A 64 16.05 -0.37 -19.76
N SER A 65 15.76 0.90 -20.05
CA SER A 65 14.72 1.67 -19.33
C SER A 65 13.32 1.14 -19.60
N LYS A 66 13.06 0.70 -20.84
CA LYS A 66 11.78 0.09 -21.21
C LYS A 66 11.58 -1.24 -20.50
N GLN A 67 12.62 -2.07 -20.41
CA GLN A 67 12.56 -3.32 -19.67
C GLN A 67 12.25 -3.09 -18.18
N LEU A 68 12.90 -2.10 -17.56
CA LEU A 68 12.60 -1.68 -16.18
C LEU A 68 11.16 -1.18 -16.00
N LEU A 69 10.61 -0.47 -16.99
CA LEU A 69 9.23 -0.02 -16.98
C LEU A 69 8.24 -1.19 -17.12
N ASP A 70 8.50 -2.15 -18.00
CA ASP A 70 7.67 -3.35 -18.16
C ASP A 70 7.63 -4.18 -16.87
N GLU A 71 8.79 -4.42 -16.24
CA GLU A 71 8.85 -5.13 -14.97
C GLU A 71 8.09 -4.39 -13.86
N TRP A 72 8.18 -3.05 -13.85
CA TRP A 72 7.47 -2.24 -12.88
C TRP A 72 5.94 -2.25 -13.11
N GLU A 73 5.50 -2.13 -14.37
CA GLU A 73 4.09 -2.20 -14.76
C GLU A 73 3.47 -3.55 -14.39
N ALA A 74 4.16 -4.65 -14.68
CA ALA A 74 3.71 -5.99 -14.31
C ALA A 74 3.55 -6.15 -12.78
N LYS A 75 4.45 -5.54 -11.99
CA LYS A 75 4.32 -5.49 -10.52
C LYS A 75 3.09 -4.69 -10.08
N VAL A 76 2.89 -3.50 -10.65
CA VAL A 76 1.77 -2.61 -10.33
C VAL A 76 0.44 -3.32 -10.60
N ASP A 77 0.31 -3.99 -11.75
CA ASP A 77 -0.87 -4.77 -12.13
C ASP A 77 -1.10 -5.95 -11.17
N SER A 78 -0.04 -6.72 -10.88
CA SER A 78 -0.09 -7.82 -9.92
C SER A 78 -0.50 -7.37 -8.52
N PHE A 79 0.00 -6.22 -8.03
CA PHE A 79 -0.37 -5.69 -6.73
C PHE A 79 -1.79 -5.13 -6.68
N SER A 80 -2.31 -4.58 -7.78
CA SER A 80 -3.71 -4.15 -7.85
C SER A 80 -4.66 -5.35 -7.73
N SER A 81 -4.30 -6.47 -8.38
CA SER A 81 -5.05 -7.72 -8.30
C SER A 81 -4.91 -8.40 -6.92
N ALA A 82 -3.67 -8.55 -6.42
CA ALA A 82 -3.37 -9.22 -5.15
C ALA A 82 -3.79 -8.40 -3.91
N GLY A 83 -3.82 -7.07 -4.00
CA GLY A 83 -4.26 -6.18 -2.92
C GLY A 83 -5.72 -6.40 -2.52
N LYS A 84 -6.56 -6.87 -3.46
CA LYS A 84 -7.95 -7.27 -3.18
C LYS A 84 -8.04 -8.48 -2.26
N GLU A 85 -7.01 -9.34 -2.24
CA GLU A 85 -6.96 -10.56 -1.41
C GLU A 85 -6.30 -10.32 -0.04
N ASP A 86 -5.25 -9.48 0.02
CA ASP A 86 -4.47 -9.22 1.25
C ASP A 86 -5.16 -8.23 2.22
N ALA A 87 -6.01 -7.33 1.71
CA ALA A 87 -6.83 -6.42 2.53
C ALA A 87 -7.78 -7.19 3.48
N ALA A 88 -8.19 -8.40 3.09
CA ALA A 88 -8.99 -9.29 3.93
C ALA A 88 -8.19 -9.89 5.11
N ALA A 89 -6.86 -9.95 5.03
CA ALA A 89 -5.99 -10.51 6.06
C ALA A 89 -5.60 -9.46 7.14
N SER A 90 -5.30 -8.22 6.74
CA SER A 90 -4.89 -7.16 7.70
C SER A 90 -6.03 -6.73 8.64
N SER A 91 -7.29 -6.75 8.18
CA SER A 91 -8.47 -6.48 9.03
C SER A 91 -8.65 -7.52 10.17
N LYS A 92 -8.11 -8.74 10.02
CA LYS A 92 -8.19 -9.76 11.09
C LYS A 92 -7.20 -9.47 12.24
N ALA A 93 -6.07 -8.82 11.98
CA ALA A 93 -5.06 -8.54 13.01
C ALA A 93 -5.51 -7.42 13.99
N THR A 94 -6.19 -6.39 13.49
CA THR A 94 -6.71 -5.30 14.36
C THR A 94 -7.92 -5.76 15.18
N LYS A 95 -8.81 -6.59 14.62
CA LYS A 95 -9.94 -7.18 15.35
C LYS A 95 -9.49 -8.14 16.46
N ALA A 96 -8.40 -8.88 16.28
CA ALA A 96 -7.85 -9.77 17.32
C ALA A 96 -7.33 -8.99 18.54
N LYS A 97 -6.64 -7.86 18.34
CA LYS A 97 -6.15 -7.01 19.44
C LYS A 97 -7.29 -6.34 20.22
N VAL A 98 -8.37 -5.92 19.56
CA VAL A 98 -9.55 -5.33 20.23
C VAL A 98 -10.34 -6.37 21.03
N LYS A 99 -10.45 -7.62 20.55
CA LYS A 99 -11.11 -8.68 21.33
C LYS A 99 -10.27 -9.14 22.52
N ALA A 100 -8.94 -9.18 22.40
CA ALA A 100 -8.04 -9.52 23.49
C ALA A 100 -8.08 -8.47 24.63
N SER A 101 -8.09 -7.17 24.29
CA SER A 101 -8.16 -6.10 25.29
C SER A 101 -9.51 -6.04 26.02
N ARG A 102 -10.63 -6.38 25.36
CA ARG A 102 -11.96 -6.47 26.02
C ARG A 102 -12.07 -7.65 27.00
N ARG A 103 -11.44 -8.80 26.71
CA ARG A 103 -11.40 -9.95 27.62
C ARG A 103 -10.56 -9.69 28.87
N GLY A 104 -9.41 -9.03 28.74
CA GLY A 104 -8.56 -8.66 29.88
C GLY A 104 -9.23 -7.67 30.84
N ARG A 105 -10.02 -6.71 30.32
CA ARG A 105 -10.72 -5.72 31.14
C ARG A 105 -11.91 -6.30 31.93
N LYS A 106 -12.56 -7.35 31.42
CA LYS A 106 -13.67 -8.03 32.13
C LYS A 106 -13.16 -8.89 33.29
N SER A 107 -11.98 -9.50 33.15
CA SER A 107 -11.34 -10.33 34.19
C SER A 107 -10.89 -9.52 35.41
N LYS A 108 -10.32 -8.32 35.22
CA LYS A 108 -9.85 -7.49 36.35
C LYS A 108 -10.98 -6.87 37.19
N ARG A 109 -12.17 -6.69 36.61
CA ARG A 109 -13.32 -6.09 37.33
C ARG A 109 -14.03 -7.09 38.25
N SER A 110 -13.97 -8.39 37.95
CA SER A 110 -14.56 -9.44 38.79
C SER A 110 -13.75 -9.69 40.07
N VAL A 111 -12.41 -9.60 39.99
CA VAL A 111 -11.51 -9.90 41.12
C VAL A 111 -11.54 -8.81 42.20
N LEU A 112 -11.89 -7.56 41.86
CA LEU A 112 -11.90 -6.46 42.84
C LEU A 112 -13.19 -6.40 43.69
N GLN A 113 -14.23 -7.15 43.34
CA GLN A 113 -15.50 -7.16 44.08
C GLN A 113 -15.55 -8.23 45.18
N GLU A 114 -14.62 -9.19 45.20
CA GLU A 114 -14.58 -10.29 46.18
C GLU A 114 -13.71 -9.98 47.42
N VAL A 115 -12.93 -8.89 47.42
CA VAL A 115 -12.02 -8.52 48.54
C VAL A 115 -12.67 -7.51 49.52
N ASN A 116 -13.96 -7.19 49.35
CA ASN A 116 -14.67 -6.22 50.19
C ASN A 116 -16.04 -6.71 50.69
N ALA A 117 -16.23 -8.04 50.77
CA ALA A 117 -17.38 -8.67 51.41
C ALA A 117 -16.93 -9.41 52.67
#